data_AF-A0AAE1SSV7-F1
#
_entry.id   AF-A0AAE1SSV7-F1
#
_cell.length_a   1.000
_cell.length_b   1.000
_cell.length_c   1.000
_cell.angle_alpha   90.00
_cell.angle_beta   90.00
_cell.angle_gamma   90.00
#
_symmetry.space_group_name_H-M   'P 1'
#
loop_
_entity.id
_entity.type
_entity.pdbx_description
1 polymer ?
#
loop_
_entity_poly.entity_id
_entity_poly.type
_entity_poly.pdbx_seq_one_letter_code
_entity_poly.pdbx_strand_id
1 'polypeptide(L)'
;MANFLVLVNRLALLVLLFSCYDWGDFTVSAQRFRPGFVYTRNRGTCTPQYWSSRRESWPKMVPQTSTVSKIFGSRAYERYRYDLTLLEAAGRNDDMDNIFARLVKQSTAALLNSYARKNYPYSAWEVKTMLIQALVSEKSASILAQRLSQANEACN
;
A
#
# COMPACT_ATOMS: atom_id res chain seq x y z
N MET A 1 35.09 67.62 10.60
CA MET A 1 35.19 66.15 10.54
C MET A 1 35.59 65.56 11.90
N ALA A 2 34.82 65.80 12.96
CA ALA A 2 35.10 65.26 14.30
C ALA A 2 33.86 64.70 15.02
N ASN A 3 32.65 64.92 14.48
CA ASN A 3 31.39 64.52 15.12
C ASN A 3 30.73 63.29 14.48
N PHE A 4 31.30 62.74 13.41
CA PHE A 4 30.75 61.53 12.75
C PHE A 4 31.25 60.23 13.40
N LEU A 5 32.49 60.22 13.90
CA LEU A 5 33.11 59.05 14.56
C LEU A 5 32.52 58.72 15.94
N VAL A 6 31.94 59.71 16.65
CA VAL A 6 31.32 59.48 17.97
C VAL A 6 29.92 58.85 17.84
N LEU A 7 29.22 59.12 16.73
CA LEU A 7 27.85 58.62 16.50
C LEU A 7 27.84 57.12 16.16
N VAL A 8 28.83 56.64 15.40
CA VAL A 8 28.97 55.21 15.05
C VAL A 8 29.31 54.36 16.29
N ASN A 9 30.11 54.90 17.22
CA ASN A 9 30.49 54.20 18.46
C ASN A 9 29.35 54.11 19.49
N ARG A 10 28.35 55.01 19.43
CA ARG A 10 27.14 54.92 20.28
C ARG A 10 26.07 53.98 19.72
N LEU A 11 26.02 53.80 18.40
CA LEU A 11 25.14 52.83 17.75
C LEU A 11 25.63 51.37 17.94
N ALA A 12 26.95 51.14 18.01
CA ALA A 12 27.52 49.83 18.29
C ALA A 12 27.20 49.30 19.72
N LEU A 13 27.07 50.20 20.70
CA LEU A 13 26.74 49.86 22.09
C LEU A 13 25.26 49.45 22.27
N LEU A 14 24.36 49.95 21.43
CA LEU A 14 22.94 49.59 21.46
C LEU A 14 22.65 48.22 20.83
N VAL A 15 23.51 47.76 19.90
CA VAL A 15 23.39 46.41 19.31
C VAL A 15 23.88 45.32 20.29
N LEU A 16 24.83 45.64 21.18
CA LEU A 16 25.32 44.70 22.19
C LEU A 16 24.40 44.56 23.42
N LEU A 17 23.44 45.46 23.62
CA LEU A 17 22.48 45.41 24.73
C LEU A 17 21.16 44.67 24.41
N PHE A 18 20.97 44.21 23.17
CA PHE A 18 19.86 43.31 22.80
C PHE A 18 20.20 41.82 23.00
N SER A 19 21.29 41.53 23.73
CA SER A 19 21.80 40.18 24.03
C SER A 19 21.09 39.47 25.20
N CYS A 20 19.94 39.95 25.68
CA CYS A 20 19.30 39.41 26.89
C CYS A 20 17.78 39.33 26.79
N TYR A 21 17.27 38.73 25.70
CA TYR A 21 15.91 38.20 25.71
C TYR A 21 15.98 36.68 25.83
N ASP A 22 16.09 36.24 27.08
CA ASP A 22 15.79 34.88 27.54
C ASP A 22 14.35 34.53 27.14
N TRP A 23 14.21 33.78 26.05
CA TRP A 23 12.99 33.04 25.76
C TRP A 23 13.25 31.60 26.17
N GLY A 24 12.57 31.22 27.26
CA GLY A 24 12.88 30.07 28.07
C GLY A 24 12.96 28.76 27.31
N ASP A 25 13.85 27.91 27.83
CA ASP A 25 13.89 26.48 27.58
C ASP A 25 12.50 25.88 27.85
N PHE A 26 11.73 25.65 26.78
CA PHE A 26 10.70 24.63 26.84
C PHE A 26 11.44 23.30 26.75
N THR A 27 11.86 22.78 27.90
CA THR A 27 12.31 21.40 28.02
C THR A 27 11.17 20.52 27.53
N VAL A 28 11.25 20.10 26.26
CA VAL A 28 10.49 18.96 25.77
C VAL A 28 10.90 17.83 26.70
N SER A 29 9.99 17.43 27.57
CA SER A 29 10.12 16.21 28.34
C SER A 29 10.48 15.15 27.30
N ALA A 30 11.73 14.69 27.34
CA ALA A 30 12.17 13.53 26.62
C ALA A 30 11.29 12.40 27.14
N GLN A 31 10.16 12.21 26.48
CA GLN A 31 9.26 11.11 26.70
C GLN A 31 10.14 9.91 26.45
N ARG A 32 10.56 9.27 27.55
CA ARG A 32 11.46 8.13 27.56
C ARG A 32 11.01 7.20 26.45
N PHE A 33 11.70 7.26 25.32
CA PHE A 33 11.46 6.36 24.22
C PHE A 33 11.98 5.03 24.75
N ARG A 34 11.09 4.29 25.39
CA ARG A 34 11.35 2.88 25.66
C ARG A 34 11.68 2.32 24.28
N PRO A 35 12.83 1.67 24.07
CA PRO A 35 13.10 0.97 22.83
C PRO A 35 12.19 -0.25 22.79
N GLY A 36 10.89 -0.02 22.63
CA GLY A 36 9.99 -1.00 22.07
C GLY A 36 10.26 -0.96 20.59
N PHE A 37 10.72 -2.08 20.04
CA PHE A 37 10.79 -2.24 18.59
C PHE A 37 9.40 -1.94 18.02
N VAL A 38 9.23 -0.76 17.43
CA VAL A 38 8.07 -0.51 16.58
C VAL A 38 8.31 -1.38 15.37
N TYR A 39 7.72 -2.58 15.37
CA TYR A 39 7.70 -3.43 14.19
C TYR A 39 6.77 -2.75 13.18
N THR A 40 7.27 -1.75 12.47
CA THR A 40 6.63 -1.25 11.25
C THR A 40 6.81 -2.35 10.22
N ARG A 41 5.95 -3.36 10.25
CA ARG A 41 5.82 -4.28 9.12
C ARG A 41 5.39 -3.40 7.96
N ASN A 42 6.28 -3.11 7.02
CA ASN A 42 5.91 -2.53 5.74
C ASN A 42 4.90 -3.50 5.12
N ARG A 43 3.60 -3.18 5.28
CA ARG A 43 2.55 -3.93 4.60
C ARG A 43 2.70 -3.56 3.14
N GLY A 44 3.13 -4.52 2.32
CA GLY A 44 3.35 -4.31 0.89
C GLY A 44 2.12 -3.66 0.25
N THR A 45 2.35 -2.65 -0.58
CA THR A 45 1.31 -1.87 -1.29
C THR A 45 0.64 -2.67 -2.40
N CYS A 46 1.08 -3.89 -2.63
CA CYS A 46 0.59 -4.78 -3.67
C CYS A 46 -0.22 -5.97 -3.13
N THR A 47 -0.47 -6.01 -1.81
CA THR A 47 -1.18 -7.13 -1.15
C THR A 47 -2.70 -7.02 -1.32
N PRO A 48 -3.44 -8.14 -1.27
CA PRO A 48 -4.92 -8.11 -1.25
C PRO A 48 -5.48 -7.21 -0.15
N GLN A 49 -4.85 -7.21 1.03
CA GLN A 49 -5.23 -6.37 2.17
C GLN A 49 -5.02 -4.89 1.90
N TYR A 50 -3.97 -4.52 1.15
CA TYR A 50 -3.75 -3.14 0.76
C TYR A 50 -4.84 -2.67 -0.22
N TRP A 51 -5.14 -3.47 -1.25
CA TRP A 51 -6.19 -3.15 -2.22
C TRP A 51 -7.59 -3.06 -1.60
N SER A 52 -7.91 -3.96 -0.65
CA SER A 52 -9.19 -3.92 0.06
C SER A 52 -9.29 -2.80 1.09
N SER A 53 -8.16 -2.26 1.56
CA SER A 53 -8.13 -1.10 2.47
C SER A 53 -8.55 0.22 1.82
N ARG A 54 -8.68 0.26 0.48
CA ARG A 54 -9.07 1.44 -0.32
C ARG A 54 -8.17 2.67 -0.13
N ARG A 55 -6.93 2.48 0.33
CA ARG A 55 -5.94 3.55 0.50
C ARG A 55 -5.44 4.13 -0.81
N GLU A 56 -5.45 3.33 -1.87
CA GLU A 56 -5.04 3.74 -3.21
C GLU A 56 -6.24 3.73 -4.17
N SER A 57 -6.20 4.62 -5.15
CA SER A 57 -7.16 4.64 -6.24
C SER A 57 -7.09 3.34 -7.05
N TRP A 58 -8.25 2.72 -7.28
CA TRP A 58 -8.32 1.54 -8.12
C TRP A 58 -8.02 1.85 -9.60
N PRO A 59 -7.39 0.92 -10.35
CA PRO A 59 -7.17 1.07 -11.78
C PRO A 59 -8.49 1.26 -12.54
N LYS A 60 -8.57 2.28 -13.41
CA LYS A 60 -9.80 2.59 -14.17
C LYS A 60 -10.26 1.44 -15.06
N MET A 61 -9.34 0.58 -15.51
CA MET A 61 -9.61 -0.60 -16.35
C MET A 61 -10.46 -1.64 -15.63
N VAL A 62 -10.42 -1.66 -14.30
CA VAL A 62 -11.06 -2.67 -13.47
C VAL A 62 -11.71 -1.99 -12.27
N PRO A 63 -12.97 -1.53 -12.37
CA PRO A 63 -13.69 -0.88 -11.28
C PRO A 63 -13.97 -1.79 -10.07
N GLN A 64 -14.06 -1.19 -8.88
CA GLN A 64 -14.35 -1.85 -7.57
C GLN A 64 -15.57 -2.75 -7.58
N THR A 65 -16.63 -2.30 -8.23
CA THR A 65 -17.92 -2.96 -8.31
C THR A 65 -17.99 -4.01 -9.41
N SER A 66 -16.91 -4.20 -10.18
CA SER A 66 -16.88 -5.26 -11.18
C SER A 66 -16.90 -6.62 -10.52
N THR A 67 -17.76 -7.50 -11.03
CA THR A 67 -17.83 -8.88 -10.54
C THR A 67 -16.64 -9.69 -11.03
N VAL A 68 -16.26 -10.70 -10.24
CA VAL A 68 -15.21 -11.67 -10.59
C VAL A 68 -15.54 -12.34 -11.93
N SER A 69 -16.80 -12.76 -12.11
CA SER A 69 -17.30 -13.37 -13.35
C SER A 69 -17.14 -12.46 -14.57
N LYS A 70 -17.41 -11.15 -14.45
CA LYS A 70 -17.26 -10.19 -15.55
C LYS A 70 -15.80 -10.00 -15.97
N ILE A 71 -14.87 -10.09 -15.02
CA ILE A 71 -13.46 -9.79 -15.25
C ILE A 71 -12.66 -11.01 -15.68
N PHE A 72 -12.98 -12.17 -15.12
CA PHE A 72 -12.29 -13.44 -15.35
C PHE A 72 -13.05 -14.41 -16.28
N GLY A 73 -14.31 -14.13 -16.60
CA GLY A 73 -15.10 -14.90 -17.56
C GLY A 73 -15.94 -16.03 -16.96
N SER A 74 -16.54 -16.83 -17.85
CA SER A 74 -17.56 -17.84 -17.52
C SER A 74 -17.09 -18.92 -16.56
N ARG A 75 -15.83 -19.37 -16.65
CA ARG A 75 -15.32 -20.40 -15.73
C ARG A 75 -15.27 -19.92 -14.28
N ALA A 76 -15.06 -18.62 -14.07
CA ALA A 76 -15.15 -18.02 -12.75
C ALA A 76 -16.61 -17.89 -12.27
N TYR A 77 -17.55 -17.67 -13.20
CA TYR A 77 -18.99 -17.68 -12.90
C TYR A 77 -19.49 -19.04 -12.40
N GLU A 78 -18.98 -20.14 -12.97
CA GLU A 78 -19.35 -21.49 -12.52
C GLU A 78 -18.85 -21.80 -11.09
N ARG A 79 -17.75 -21.18 -10.66
CA ARG A 79 -17.10 -21.48 -9.39
C ARG A 79 -17.47 -20.53 -8.26
N TYR A 80 -17.64 -19.27 -8.56
CA TYR A 80 -17.87 -18.20 -7.58
C TYR A 80 -19.30 -17.68 -7.68
N ARG A 81 -19.76 -17.03 -6.61
CA ARG A 81 -21.05 -16.33 -6.64
C ARG A 81 -21.07 -15.27 -7.74
N TYR A 82 -22.20 -15.13 -8.42
CA TYR A 82 -22.38 -14.21 -9.55
C TYR A 82 -22.12 -12.75 -9.18
N ASP A 83 -22.45 -12.37 -7.94
CA ASP A 83 -22.37 -11.02 -7.38
C ASP A 83 -21.06 -10.74 -6.63
N LEU A 84 -20.14 -11.73 -6.56
CA LEU A 84 -18.85 -11.55 -5.91
C LEU A 84 -18.04 -10.45 -6.63
N THR A 85 -17.88 -9.32 -5.96
CA THR A 85 -17.08 -8.19 -6.49
C THR A 85 -15.60 -8.44 -6.30
N LEU A 86 -14.75 -7.78 -7.10
CA LEU A 86 -13.31 -7.82 -6.90
C LEU A 86 -12.90 -7.23 -5.55
N LEU A 87 -13.60 -6.19 -5.08
CA LEU A 87 -13.29 -5.58 -3.79
C LEU A 87 -13.56 -6.57 -2.65
N GLU A 88 -14.70 -7.25 -2.70
CA GLU A 88 -15.02 -8.32 -1.77
C GLU A 88 -13.99 -9.45 -1.88
N ALA A 89 -13.65 -9.87 -3.10
CA ALA A 89 -12.65 -10.92 -3.34
C ALA A 89 -11.27 -10.61 -2.71
N ALA A 90 -10.79 -9.36 -2.81
CA ALA A 90 -9.54 -8.92 -2.20
C ALA A 90 -9.59 -8.87 -0.67
N GLY A 91 -10.78 -8.67 -0.09
CA GLY A 91 -11.02 -8.58 1.35
C GLY A 91 -11.50 -9.86 2.03
N ARG A 92 -11.62 -10.98 1.30
CA ARG A 92 -12.09 -12.26 1.86
C ARG A 92 -11.17 -12.78 2.96
N ASN A 93 -11.76 -13.41 3.98
CA ASN A 93 -11.04 -14.02 5.12
C ASN A 93 -11.24 -15.54 5.23
N ASP A 94 -12.03 -16.15 4.34
CA ASP A 94 -12.25 -17.61 4.28
C ASP A 94 -11.16 -18.34 3.47
N ASP A 95 -10.03 -17.67 3.18
CA ASP A 95 -8.94 -18.16 2.35
C ASP A 95 -7.99 -19.15 3.04
N MET A 96 -8.15 -19.35 4.36
CA MET A 96 -7.41 -20.38 5.09
C MET A 96 -7.93 -21.78 4.76
N ASP A 97 -9.25 -21.96 4.73
CA ASP A 97 -9.89 -23.25 4.52
C ASP A 97 -10.31 -23.47 3.06
N ASN A 98 -10.57 -22.39 2.30
CA ASN A 98 -11.01 -22.46 0.92
C ASN A 98 -9.90 -22.06 -0.07
N ILE A 99 -9.32 -23.06 -0.74
CA ILE A 99 -8.24 -22.89 -1.73
C ILE A 99 -8.68 -21.97 -2.89
N PHE A 100 -9.94 -22.04 -3.32
CA PHE A 100 -10.45 -21.21 -4.41
C PHE A 100 -10.73 -19.78 -3.96
N ALA A 101 -11.09 -19.57 -2.69
CA ALA A 101 -11.15 -18.22 -2.10
C ALA A 101 -9.75 -17.60 -2.05
N ARG A 102 -8.73 -18.38 -1.66
CA ARG A 102 -7.33 -17.94 -1.70
C ARG A 102 -6.86 -17.61 -3.12
N LEU A 103 -7.21 -18.46 -4.09
CA LEU A 103 -6.90 -18.24 -5.50
C LEU A 103 -7.46 -16.91 -6.02
N VAL A 104 -8.76 -16.66 -5.85
CA VAL A 104 -9.38 -15.43 -6.36
C VAL A 104 -8.88 -14.19 -5.63
N LYS A 105 -8.61 -14.29 -4.32
CA LYS A 105 -8.05 -13.20 -3.51
C LYS A 105 -6.68 -12.78 -4.02
N GLN A 106 -5.77 -13.74 -4.22
CA GLN A 106 -4.42 -13.47 -4.72
C GLN A 106 -4.41 -13.04 -6.20
N SER A 107 -5.28 -13.63 -7.02
CA SER A 107 -5.42 -13.26 -8.42
C SER A 107 -6.01 -11.87 -8.61
N THR A 108 -6.92 -11.45 -7.73
CA THR A 108 -7.47 -10.09 -7.74
C THR A 108 -6.37 -9.07 -7.46
N ALA A 109 -5.56 -9.29 -6.42
CA ALA A 109 -4.43 -8.41 -6.14
C ALA A 109 -3.41 -8.40 -7.29
N ALA A 110 -3.07 -9.57 -7.84
CA ALA A 110 -2.16 -9.68 -8.99
C ALA A 110 -2.68 -8.92 -10.22
N LEU A 111 -3.98 -9.02 -10.51
CA LEU A 111 -4.61 -8.29 -11.59
C LEU A 111 -4.52 -6.77 -11.36
N LEU A 112 -4.83 -6.30 -10.16
CA LEU A 112 -4.73 -4.86 -9.83
C LEU A 112 -3.27 -4.38 -9.95
N ASN A 113 -2.32 -5.15 -9.44
CA ASN A 113 -0.89 -4.86 -9.54
C ASN A 113 -0.43 -4.78 -11.00
N SER A 114 -0.89 -5.70 -11.87
CA SER A 114 -0.54 -5.69 -13.29
C SER A 114 -0.96 -4.42 -14.04
N TYR A 115 -1.99 -3.70 -13.55
CA TYR A 115 -2.39 -2.41 -14.09
C TYR A 115 -1.73 -1.22 -13.37
N ALA A 116 -1.51 -1.33 -12.06
CA ALA A 116 -1.05 -0.22 -11.24
C ALA A 116 0.48 -0.09 -11.13
N ARG A 117 1.21 -1.17 -11.37
CA ARG A 117 2.65 -1.27 -11.10
C ARG A 117 3.39 -1.59 -12.39
N LYS A 118 4.37 -0.76 -12.75
CA LYS A 118 5.10 -0.86 -14.03
C LYS A 118 5.92 -2.15 -14.17
N ASN A 119 6.47 -2.65 -13.07
CA ASN A 119 7.40 -3.78 -13.05
C ASN A 119 6.79 -5.04 -12.42
N TYR A 120 5.47 -5.15 -12.40
CA TYR A 120 4.83 -6.37 -11.92
C TYR A 120 5.11 -7.52 -12.90
N PRO A 121 5.48 -8.73 -12.44
CA PRO A 121 6.00 -9.78 -13.30
C PRO A 121 4.96 -10.43 -14.22
N TYR A 122 3.67 -10.12 -14.06
CA TYR A 122 2.58 -10.67 -14.87
C TYR A 122 1.76 -9.56 -15.50
N SER A 123 1.43 -9.70 -16.78
CA SER A 123 0.43 -8.86 -17.43
C SER A 123 -0.99 -9.21 -16.98
N ALA A 124 -1.92 -8.28 -17.14
CA ALA A 124 -3.32 -8.49 -16.79
C ALA A 124 -3.96 -9.66 -17.54
N TRP A 125 -3.58 -9.85 -18.81
CA TRP A 125 -4.04 -10.98 -19.62
C TRP A 125 -3.55 -12.31 -19.06
N GLU A 126 -2.25 -12.42 -18.75
CA GLU A 126 -1.68 -13.64 -18.17
C GLU A 126 -2.34 -14.01 -16.84
N VAL A 127 -2.60 -13.05 -15.95
CA VAL A 127 -3.30 -13.30 -14.69
C VAL A 127 -4.70 -13.89 -14.93
N LYS A 128 -5.45 -13.33 -15.90
CA LYS A 128 -6.78 -13.82 -16.25
C LYS A 128 -6.72 -15.25 -16.79
N THR A 129 -5.82 -15.53 -17.72
CA THR A 129 -5.64 -16.87 -18.30
C THR A 129 -5.21 -17.89 -17.26
N MET A 130 -4.22 -17.56 -16.42
CA MET A 130 -3.73 -18.45 -15.38
C MET A 130 -4.83 -18.80 -14.38
N LEU A 131 -5.66 -17.83 -13.95
CA LEU A 131 -6.78 -18.11 -13.06
C LEU A 131 -7.74 -19.12 -13.70
N ILE A 132 -8.15 -18.92 -14.95
CA ILE A 132 -9.07 -19.84 -15.65
C ILE A 132 -8.49 -21.25 -15.70
N GLN A 133 -7.20 -21.39 -16.02
CA GLN A 133 -6.51 -22.69 -16.05
C GLN A 133 -6.44 -23.32 -14.66
N ALA A 134 -6.16 -22.54 -13.62
CA ALA A 134 -6.06 -23.04 -12.26
C ALA A 134 -7.39 -23.50 -11.66
N LEU A 135 -8.53 -23.02 -12.18
CA LEU A 135 -9.86 -23.46 -11.76
C LEU A 135 -10.16 -24.94 -12.10
N VAL A 136 -9.32 -25.61 -12.88
CA VAL A 136 -9.49 -27.04 -13.23
C VAL A 136 -9.32 -27.97 -12.03
N SER A 137 -8.48 -27.63 -11.05
CA SER A 137 -8.26 -28.49 -9.88
C SER A 137 -7.74 -27.74 -8.66
N GLU A 138 -8.00 -28.27 -7.47
CA GLU A 138 -7.50 -27.70 -6.20
C GLU A 138 -5.98 -27.60 -6.15
N LYS A 139 -5.27 -28.60 -6.68
CA LYS A 139 -3.81 -28.59 -6.77
C LYS A 139 -3.31 -27.41 -7.60
N SER A 140 -3.91 -27.20 -8.77
CA SER A 140 -3.54 -26.09 -9.66
C SER A 140 -3.89 -24.73 -9.04
N ALA A 141 -5.06 -24.63 -8.42
CA ALA A 141 -5.50 -23.45 -7.67
C ALA A 141 -4.53 -23.11 -6.53
N SER A 142 -4.10 -24.10 -5.75
CA SER A 142 -3.18 -23.90 -4.63
C SER A 142 -1.81 -23.43 -5.11
N ILE A 143 -1.25 -24.06 -6.15
CA ILE A 143 0.05 -23.68 -6.73
C ILE A 143 0.00 -22.25 -7.27
N LEU A 144 -1.03 -21.89 -8.04
CA LEU A 144 -1.14 -20.55 -8.59
C LEU A 144 -1.38 -19.51 -7.49
N ALA A 145 -2.24 -19.79 -6.51
CA ALA A 145 -2.48 -18.89 -5.39
C ALA A 145 -1.18 -18.58 -4.63
N GLN A 146 -0.35 -19.60 -4.38
CA GLN A 146 0.95 -19.42 -3.73
C GLN A 146 1.91 -18.59 -4.59
N ARG A 147 2.01 -18.89 -5.88
CA ARG A 147 2.86 -18.14 -6.83
C ARG A 147 2.48 -16.66 -6.89
N LEU A 148 1.18 -16.36 -6.99
CA LEU A 148 0.69 -14.99 -7.03
C LEU A 148 0.87 -14.28 -5.68
N SER A 149 0.72 -14.98 -4.54
CA SER A 149 1.03 -14.40 -3.21
C SER A 149 2.47 -13.93 -3.15
N GLN A 150 3.42 -14.76 -3.58
CA GLN A 150 4.85 -14.41 -3.61
C GLN A 150 5.12 -13.21 -4.51
N ALA A 151 4.51 -13.16 -5.70
CA ALA A 151 4.65 -12.01 -6.60
C ALA A 151 4.03 -10.72 -6.04
N ASN A 152 2.89 -10.83 -5.34
CA ASN A 152 2.24 -9.70 -4.68
C ASN A 152 3.06 -9.18 -3.48
N GLU A 153 3.74 -10.07 -2.76
CA GLU A 153 4.61 -9.73 -1.64
C GLU A 153 5.94 -9.12 -2.09
N ALA A 154 6.49 -9.59 -3.22
CA ALA A 154 7.75 -9.09 -3.79
C ALA A 154 7.61 -7.78 -4.59
N CYS A 155 6.37 -7.29 -4.76
CA CYS A 155 6.08 -6.09 -5.51
C CYS A 155 6.42 -4.83 -4.69
N ASN A 156 7.25 -3.97 -5.27
CA ASN A 156 7.70 -2.68 -4.72
C ASN A 156 7.00 -1.51 -5.40
#